data_AF-A0A7V9CKU5-F1
#
_entry.id   AF-A0A7V9CKU5-F1
#
_cell.length_a   1.000
_cell.length_b   1.000
_cell.length_c   1.000
_cell.angle_alpha   90.00
_cell.angle_beta   90.00
_cell.angle_gamma   90.00
#
_symmetry.space_group_name_H-M   'P 1'
#
loop_
_entity.id
_entity.type
_entity.pdbx_description
1 polymer ?
#
loop_
_entity_poly.entity_id
_entity_poly.type
_entity_poly.pdbx_seq_one_letter_code
_entity_poly.pdbx_strand_id
1 'polypeptide(L)'
;MATPGTLHDAFIDELRDTYSAEKQIIKALPKMVKAATSPDLRTAFQSHLEETRAQIEKLGRVFESIGEKPRAKHCDGMAGILEEGDGVMGENFDDATLDACLIASAQRVEHYEMAAYGSLVAWARAMGHDDAAGILEEILDEEKSADQKLTALAEGGINQDAADAAHPQDEDDEDDAPVAPPRASAGRAAKAPAPVPSRAAFKPTAKKTSRAGARGR
;
A
#
# COMPACT_ATOMS: atom_id res chain seq x y z
N MET A 1 24.74 -22.96 23.67
CA MET A 1 23.96 -21.71 23.60
C MET A 1 23.86 -21.35 22.13
N ALA A 2 22.68 -20.99 21.64
CA ALA A 2 22.51 -20.56 20.26
C ALA A 2 23.35 -19.29 19.99
N THR A 3 23.87 -19.15 18.79
CA THR A 3 24.65 -17.97 18.37
C THR A 3 23.68 -16.78 18.24
N PRO A 4 23.89 -15.66 18.95
CA PRO A 4 23.05 -14.48 18.77
C PRO A 4 23.28 -13.82 17.40
N GLY A 5 22.23 -13.22 16.83
CA GLY A 5 22.28 -12.49 15.56
C GLY A 5 22.05 -13.39 14.33
N THR A 6 21.24 -14.42 14.49
CA THR A 6 20.88 -15.37 13.42
C THR A 6 19.63 -14.93 12.67
N LEU A 7 19.36 -15.60 11.53
CA LEU A 7 18.09 -15.42 10.81
C LEU A 7 16.88 -15.81 11.66
N HIS A 8 17.03 -16.80 12.56
CA HIS A 8 15.97 -17.20 13.47
C HIS A 8 15.66 -16.10 14.50
N ASP A 9 16.69 -15.44 15.03
CA ASP A 9 16.51 -14.28 15.92
C ASP A 9 15.79 -13.13 15.20
N ALA A 10 16.17 -12.85 13.94
CA ALA A 10 15.53 -11.84 13.11
C ALA A 10 14.06 -12.19 12.79
N PHE A 11 13.79 -13.46 12.48
CA PHE A 11 12.43 -13.96 12.24
C PHE A 11 11.54 -13.81 13.49
N ILE A 12 12.05 -14.15 14.68
CA ILE A 12 11.30 -13.95 15.92
C ILE A 12 11.07 -12.45 16.17
N ASP A 13 12.09 -11.61 16.00
CA ASP A 13 11.94 -10.16 16.23
C ASP A 13 10.89 -9.55 15.29
N GLU A 14 10.95 -9.87 13.99
CA GLU A 14 9.97 -9.45 12.99
C GLU A 14 8.57 -9.98 13.31
N LEU A 15 8.43 -11.27 13.66
CA LEU A 15 7.14 -11.85 14.01
C LEU A 15 6.50 -11.15 15.23
N ARG A 16 7.31 -10.72 16.20
CA ARG A 16 6.86 -9.95 17.36
C ARG A 16 6.48 -8.52 17.01
N ASP A 17 7.15 -7.93 16.03
CA ASP A 17 6.87 -6.61 15.47
C ASP A 17 5.55 -6.63 14.71
N THR A 18 5.37 -7.55 13.75
CA THR A 18 4.12 -7.77 13.02
C THR A 18 2.95 -8.08 13.96
N TYR A 19 3.15 -8.91 15.00
CA TYR A 19 2.13 -9.17 16.01
C TYR A 19 1.72 -7.91 16.80
N SER A 20 2.59 -6.91 16.91
CA SER A 20 2.23 -5.59 17.43
C SER A 20 1.54 -4.73 16.39
N ALA A 21 1.95 -4.77 15.12
CA ALA A 21 1.32 -4.04 14.02
C ALA A 21 -0.19 -4.36 13.96
N GLU A 22 -0.53 -5.64 13.89
CA GLU A 22 -1.89 -6.20 13.92
C GLU A 22 -2.74 -5.66 15.08
N LYS A 23 -2.16 -5.64 16.29
CA LYS A 23 -2.83 -5.11 17.49
C LYS A 23 -3.05 -3.61 17.45
N GLN A 24 -2.22 -2.87 16.73
CA GLN A 24 -2.39 -1.43 16.52
C GLN A 24 -3.50 -1.20 15.49
N ILE A 25 -3.51 -1.96 14.40
CA ILE A 25 -4.54 -1.91 13.35
C ILE A 25 -5.93 -2.18 13.91
N ILE A 26 -6.11 -3.23 14.74
CA ILE A 26 -7.39 -3.50 15.43
C ILE A 26 -7.93 -2.29 16.21
N LYS A 27 -7.04 -1.47 16.77
CA LYS A 27 -7.43 -0.27 17.52
C LYS A 27 -7.75 0.91 16.60
N ALA A 28 -7.13 0.98 15.43
CA ALA A 28 -7.31 2.05 14.45
C ALA A 28 -8.56 1.84 13.58
N LEU A 29 -8.83 0.61 13.14
CA LEU A 29 -9.94 0.29 12.22
C LEU A 29 -11.31 0.80 12.69
N PRO A 30 -11.71 0.72 13.99
CA PRO A 30 -12.97 1.32 14.44
C PRO A 30 -13.10 2.82 14.17
N LYS A 31 -11.99 3.57 14.17
CA LYS A 31 -12.00 4.99 13.80
C LYS A 31 -12.22 5.15 12.29
N MET A 32 -11.55 4.36 11.47
CA MET A 32 -11.71 4.39 10.00
C MET A 32 -13.12 3.99 9.58
N VAL A 33 -13.70 2.95 10.19
CA VAL A 33 -15.11 2.56 10.01
C VAL A 33 -16.05 3.72 10.34
N LYS A 34 -15.75 4.51 11.36
CA LYS A 34 -16.58 5.66 11.73
C LYS A 34 -16.43 6.82 10.75
N ALA A 35 -15.20 7.09 10.30
CA ALA A 35 -14.86 8.19 9.41
C ALA A 35 -15.35 7.96 7.97
N ALA A 36 -15.32 6.72 7.48
CA ALA A 36 -15.79 6.39 6.14
C ALA A 36 -17.24 6.80 5.92
N THR A 37 -17.55 7.41 4.78
CA THR A 37 -18.90 7.87 4.42
C THR A 37 -19.59 6.91 3.46
N SER A 38 -18.82 6.35 2.53
CA SER A 38 -19.23 5.27 1.61
C SER A 38 -19.61 4.00 2.39
N PRO A 39 -20.82 3.45 2.15
CA PRO A 39 -21.24 2.19 2.76
C PRO A 39 -20.29 1.03 2.44
N ASP A 40 -19.81 0.96 1.19
CA ASP A 40 -18.94 -0.14 0.74
C ASP A 40 -17.56 -0.04 1.39
N LEU A 41 -17.01 1.17 1.51
CA LEU A 41 -15.75 1.40 2.22
C LEU A 41 -15.86 1.06 3.71
N ARG A 42 -16.97 1.45 4.34
CA ARG A 42 -17.26 1.11 5.74
C ARG A 42 -17.32 -0.40 5.93
N THR A 43 -17.98 -1.12 5.02
CA THR A 43 -18.04 -2.59 5.04
C THR A 43 -16.66 -3.19 4.84
N ALA A 44 -15.84 -2.68 3.94
CA ALA A 44 -14.48 -3.16 3.74
C ALA A 44 -13.64 -3.07 5.02
N PHE A 45 -13.67 -1.94 5.73
CA PHE A 45 -12.96 -1.79 7.01
C PHE A 45 -13.53 -2.67 8.14
N GLN A 46 -14.85 -2.91 8.16
CA GLN A 46 -15.47 -3.83 9.13
C GLN A 46 -15.04 -5.27 8.87
N SER A 47 -15.05 -5.70 7.60
CA SER A 47 -14.59 -7.03 7.22
C SER A 47 -13.11 -7.21 7.56
N HIS A 48 -12.27 -6.23 7.21
CA HIS A 48 -10.85 -6.30 7.52
C HIS A 48 -10.60 -6.37 9.03
N LEU A 49 -11.35 -5.64 9.86
CA LEU A 49 -11.24 -5.75 11.33
C LEU A 49 -11.48 -7.18 11.87
N GLU A 50 -12.41 -7.93 11.28
CA GLU A 50 -12.62 -9.33 11.66
C GLU A 50 -11.52 -10.25 11.11
N GLU A 51 -11.02 -9.98 9.90
CA GLU A 51 -9.85 -10.64 9.31
C GLU A 51 -8.61 -10.45 10.21
N THR A 52 -8.28 -9.22 10.61
CA THR A 52 -7.18 -8.85 11.54
C THR A 52 -7.26 -9.55 12.89
N ARG A 53 -8.48 -9.71 13.44
CA ARG A 53 -8.66 -10.49 14.69
C ARG A 53 -8.30 -11.96 14.50
N ALA A 54 -8.72 -12.55 13.39
CA ALA A 54 -8.36 -13.92 13.06
C ALA A 54 -6.85 -14.06 12.81
N GLN A 55 -6.23 -13.11 12.11
CA GLN A 55 -4.78 -13.09 11.84
C GLN A 55 -3.96 -13.09 13.14
N ILE A 56 -4.38 -12.38 14.19
CA ILE A 56 -3.76 -12.47 15.53
C ILE A 56 -3.80 -13.89 16.11
N GLU A 57 -4.90 -14.61 15.93
CA GLU A 57 -5.00 -16.01 16.37
C GLU A 57 -4.08 -16.91 15.53
N LYS A 58 -4.01 -16.67 14.22
CA LYS A 58 -3.09 -17.36 13.31
C LYS A 58 -1.63 -17.14 13.71
N LEU A 59 -1.23 -15.90 14.00
CA LEU A 59 0.11 -15.58 14.51
C LEU A 59 0.42 -16.29 15.83
N GLY A 60 -0.58 -16.46 16.70
CA GLY A 60 -0.46 -17.29 17.90
C GLY A 60 0.01 -18.72 17.58
N ARG A 61 -0.62 -19.34 16.56
CA ARG A 61 -0.23 -20.67 16.07
C ARG A 61 1.16 -20.69 15.42
N VAL A 62 1.56 -19.60 14.75
CA VAL A 62 2.93 -19.46 14.21
C VAL A 62 3.96 -19.50 15.35
N PHE A 63 3.77 -18.72 16.42
CA PHE A 63 4.64 -18.76 17.60
C PHE A 63 4.71 -20.16 18.22
N GLU A 64 3.56 -20.83 18.37
CA GLU A 64 3.50 -22.20 18.91
C GLU A 64 4.27 -23.20 18.03
N SER A 65 4.14 -23.10 16.70
CA SER A 65 4.81 -24.01 15.75
C SER A 65 6.34 -23.97 15.81
N ILE A 66 6.91 -22.84 16.24
CA ILE A 66 8.36 -22.65 16.39
C ILE A 66 8.82 -22.76 17.85
N GLY A 67 7.94 -23.11 18.78
CA GLY A 67 8.24 -23.26 20.20
C GLY A 67 8.45 -21.94 20.96
N GLU A 68 7.94 -20.83 20.42
CA GLU A 68 8.03 -19.49 21.00
C GLU A 68 6.72 -19.05 21.64
N LYS A 69 6.78 -18.08 22.56
CA LYS A 69 5.57 -17.47 23.14
C LYS A 69 5.18 -16.22 22.35
N PRO A 70 3.88 -16.02 22.08
CA PRO A 70 3.41 -14.77 21.49
C PRO A 70 3.74 -13.59 22.41
N ARG A 71 4.62 -12.70 21.94
CA ARG A 71 5.00 -11.49 22.67
C ARG A 71 5.09 -10.34 21.70
N ALA A 72 4.25 -9.33 21.85
CA ALA A 72 4.36 -8.13 21.04
C ALA A 72 5.64 -7.35 21.41
N LYS A 73 6.31 -6.83 20.39
CA LYS A 73 7.31 -5.76 20.47
C LYS A 73 6.69 -4.57 19.75
N HIS A 74 6.69 -3.39 20.36
CA HIS A 74 6.08 -2.21 19.73
C HIS A 74 6.65 -2.00 18.33
N CYS A 75 5.75 -1.97 17.34
CA CYS A 75 6.09 -1.75 15.95
C CYS A 75 5.98 -0.26 15.65
N ASP A 76 7.13 0.41 15.60
CA ASP A 76 7.25 1.84 15.30
C ASP A 76 6.82 2.15 13.86
N GLY A 77 7.05 1.22 12.92
CA GLY A 77 6.68 1.37 11.51
C GLY A 77 5.17 1.52 11.32
N MET A 78 4.40 0.56 11.85
CA MET A 78 2.94 0.63 11.83
C MET A 78 2.41 1.81 12.64
N ALA A 79 3.03 2.13 13.79
CA ALA A 79 2.63 3.30 14.58
C ALA A 79 2.69 4.59 13.76
N GLY A 80 3.78 4.80 13.01
CA GLY A 80 3.93 5.96 12.13
C GLY A 80 2.92 5.99 10.99
N ILE A 81 2.66 4.86 10.32
CA ILE A 81 1.65 4.78 9.25
C ILE A 81 0.25 5.11 9.77
N LEU A 82 -0.10 4.60 10.95
CA LEU A 82 -1.39 4.89 11.58
C LEU A 82 -1.49 6.35 12.05
N GLU A 83 -0.38 6.96 12.48
CA GLU A 83 -0.32 8.39 12.81
C GLU A 83 -0.56 9.25 11.56
N GLU A 84 0.03 8.90 10.41
CA GLU A 84 -0.25 9.56 9.12
C GLU A 84 -1.75 9.48 8.77
N GLY A 85 -2.36 8.30 8.94
CA GLY A 85 -3.80 8.10 8.71
C GLY A 85 -4.71 8.87 9.69
N ASP A 86 -4.34 8.93 10.97
CA ASP A 86 -5.02 9.76 11.97
C ASP A 86 -4.94 11.25 11.60
N GLY A 87 -3.81 11.70 11.04
CA GLY A 87 -3.63 13.06 10.53
C GLY A 87 -4.59 13.40 9.38
N VAL A 88 -4.69 12.51 8.39
CA VAL A 88 -5.63 12.64 7.26
C VAL A 88 -7.08 12.77 7.74
N MET A 89 -7.51 11.98 8.74
CA MET A 89 -8.86 12.07 9.31
C MET A 89 -9.13 13.39 10.06
N GLY A 90 -8.09 14.13 10.43
CA GLY A 90 -8.19 15.43 11.09
C GLY A 90 -8.26 16.63 10.13
N GLU A 91 -7.99 16.41 8.84
CA GLU A 91 -8.06 17.45 7.81
C GLU A 91 -9.51 17.76 7.44
N ASN A 92 -9.76 19.00 6.99
CA ASN A 92 -11.09 19.47 6.61
C ASN A 92 -11.39 19.18 5.13
N PHE A 93 -11.43 17.90 4.76
CA PHE A 93 -11.87 17.42 3.46
C PHE A 93 -13.40 17.29 3.40
N ASP A 94 -13.96 17.37 2.18
CA ASP A 94 -15.32 16.89 1.93
C ASP A 94 -15.39 15.35 2.04
N ASP A 95 -16.60 14.82 2.16
CA ASP A 95 -16.86 13.40 2.39
C ASP A 95 -16.22 12.48 1.33
N ALA A 96 -16.29 12.86 0.04
CA ALA A 96 -15.76 12.05 -1.06
C ALA A 96 -14.22 12.05 -1.04
N THR A 97 -13.62 13.24 -0.86
CA THR A 97 -12.16 13.38 -0.72
C THR A 97 -11.65 12.64 0.51
N LEU A 98 -12.38 12.66 1.63
CA LEU A 98 -12.03 11.93 2.84
C LEU A 98 -12.00 10.42 2.58
N ASP A 99 -13.01 9.86 1.92
CA ASP A 99 -13.04 8.43 1.60
C ASP A 99 -11.88 7.99 0.69
N ALA A 100 -11.55 8.77 -0.33
CA ALA A 100 -10.38 8.51 -1.18
C ALA A 100 -9.07 8.51 -0.35
N CYS A 101 -8.94 9.45 0.59
CA CYS A 101 -7.77 9.55 1.46
C CYS A 101 -7.71 8.44 2.52
N LEU A 102 -8.86 7.96 3.01
CA LEU A 102 -8.97 6.80 3.88
C LEU A 102 -8.51 5.53 3.15
N ILE A 103 -8.91 5.35 1.89
CA ILE A 103 -8.43 4.22 1.07
C ILE A 103 -6.92 4.29 0.91
N ALA A 104 -6.37 5.43 0.50
CA ALA A 104 -4.93 5.59 0.34
C ALA A 104 -4.16 5.31 1.64
N SER A 105 -4.72 5.68 2.80
CA SER A 105 -4.13 5.39 4.12
C SER A 105 -4.17 3.90 4.46
N ALA A 106 -5.30 3.24 4.20
CA ALA A 106 -5.42 1.79 4.38
C ALA A 106 -4.47 1.01 3.48
N GLN A 107 -4.33 1.37 2.21
CA GLN A 107 -3.39 0.70 1.30
C GLN A 107 -1.92 0.80 1.77
N ARG A 108 -1.53 1.89 2.47
CA ARG A 108 -0.19 1.98 3.09
C ARG A 108 -0.02 0.95 4.21
N VAL A 109 -1.07 0.69 4.99
CA VAL A 109 -1.10 -0.38 6.00
C VAL A 109 -0.93 -1.74 5.31
N GLU A 110 -1.78 -2.05 4.32
CA GLU A 110 -1.72 -3.34 3.60
C GLU A 110 -0.35 -3.58 2.96
N HIS A 111 0.23 -2.57 2.30
CA HIS A 111 1.54 -2.70 1.67
C HIS A 111 2.67 -2.94 2.68
N TYR A 112 2.59 -2.34 3.87
CA TYR A 112 3.53 -2.60 4.95
C TYR A 112 3.42 -4.05 5.42
N GLU A 113 2.21 -4.55 5.64
CA GLU A 113 1.95 -5.92 6.07
C GLU A 113 2.35 -6.94 5.01
N MET A 114 2.04 -6.69 3.73
CA MET A 114 2.49 -7.52 2.62
C MET A 114 4.02 -7.65 2.55
N ALA A 115 4.75 -6.57 2.86
CA ALA A 115 6.21 -6.59 2.90
C ALA A 115 6.74 -7.41 4.10
N ALA A 116 6.15 -7.23 5.28
CA ALA A 116 6.51 -7.97 6.49
C ALA A 116 6.21 -9.47 6.34
N TYR A 117 4.98 -9.82 5.97
CA TYR A 117 4.56 -11.21 5.79
C TYR A 117 5.30 -11.89 4.64
N GLY A 118 5.55 -11.20 3.52
CA GLY A 118 6.37 -11.74 2.44
C GLY A 118 7.78 -12.12 2.90
N SER A 119 8.39 -11.30 3.77
CA SER A 119 9.70 -11.57 4.36
C SER A 119 9.65 -12.75 5.34
N LEU A 120 8.65 -12.78 6.24
CA LEU A 120 8.44 -13.86 7.20
C LEU A 120 8.22 -15.21 6.52
N VAL A 121 7.39 -15.28 5.48
CA VAL A 121 7.17 -16.51 4.69
C VAL A 121 8.49 -17.00 4.08
N ALA A 122 9.26 -16.10 3.45
CA ALA A 122 10.52 -16.46 2.82
C ALA A 122 11.54 -16.99 3.83
N TRP A 123 11.65 -16.35 5.01
CA TRP A 123 12.57 -16.78 6.06
C TRP A 123 12.13 -18.09 6.73
N ALA A 124 10.84 -18.26 6.99
CA ALA A 124 10.29 -19.50 7.53
C ALA A 124 10.61 -20.69 6.60
N ARG A 125 10.39 -20.55 5.29
CA ARG A 125 10.75 -21.56 4.29
C ARG A 125 12.26 -21.83 4.25
N ALA A 126 13.08 -20.78 4.30
CA ALA A 126 14.54 -20.92 4.27
C ALA A 126 15.09 -21.70 5.50
N MET A 127 14.39 -21.63 6.63
CA MET A 127 14.75 -22.36 7.86
C MET A 127 14.03 -23.70 8.01
N GLY A 128 13.16 -24.09 7.07
CA GLY A 128 12.36 -25.32 7.13
C GLY A 128 11.22 -25.29 8.16
N HIS A 129 10.73 -24.10 8.51
CA HIS A 129 9.55 -23.91 9.36
C HIS A 129 8.28 -23.96 8.48
N ASP A 130 7.99 -25.12 7.88
CA ASP A 130 6.94 -25.26 6.87
C ASP A 130 5.54 -24.95 7.40
N ASP A 131 5.22 -25.36 8.64
CA ASP A 131 3.94 -25.04 9.29
C ASP A 131 3.76 -23.53 9.49
N ALA A 132 4.80 -22.85 9.98
CA ALA A 132 4.81 -21.40 10.13
C ALA A 132 4.64 -20.71 8.77
N ALA A 133 5.39 -21.16 7.76
CA ALA A 133 5.34 -20.59 6.42
C ALA A 133 3.94 -20.70 5.79
N GLY A 134 3.25 -21.84 5.96
CA GLY A 134 1.89 -22.02 5.46
C GLY A 134 0.90 -21.06 6.10
N ILE A 135 0.94 -20.91 7.42
CA ILE A 135 0.05 -19.98 8.14
C ILE A 135 0.33 -18.52 7.77
N LEU A 136 1.61 -18.14 7.67
CA LEU A 136 2.01 -16.79 7.26
C LEU A 136 1.61 -16.47 5.82
N GLU A 137 1.61 -17.47 4.93
CA GLU A 137 1.17 -17.31 3.54
C GLU A 137 -0.35 -17.14 3.44
N GLU A 138 -1.12 -17.84 4.27
CA GLU A 138 -2.57 -17.60 4.38
C GLU A 138 -2.87 -16.15 4.77
N ILE A 139 -2.14 -15.59 5.74
CA ILE A 139 -2.30 -14.19 6.15
C ILE A 139 -1.91 -13.25 5.02
N LEU A 140 -0.74 -13.47 4.40
CA LEU A 140 -0.27 -12.67 3.26
C LEU A 140 -1.29 -12.60 2.11
N ASP A 141 -2.01 -13.69 1.83
CA ASP A 141 -3.01 -13.72 0.77
C ASP A 141 -4.32 -13.01 1.17
N GLU A 142 -4.64 -12.94 2.47
CA GLU A 142 -5.71 -12.09 3.01
C GLU A 142 -5.38 -10.61 2.80
N GLU A 143 -4.16 -10.16 3.13
CA GLU A 143 -3.79 -8.73 2.97
C GLU A 143 -3.75 -8.31 1.50
N LYS A 144 -3.25 -9.19 0.62
CA LYS A 144 -3.34 -8.95 -0.83
C LYS A 144 -4.79 -8.80 -1.29
N SER A 145 -5.71 -9.59 -0.73
CA SER A 145 -7.13 -9.47 -1.07
C SER A 145 -7.74 -8.20 -0.50
N ALA A 146 -7.34 -7.77 0.70
CA ALA A 146 -7.77 -6.50 1.29
C ALA A 146 -7.32 -5.31 0.43
N ASP A 147 -6.04 -5.24 0.03
CA ASP A 147 -5.54 -4.20 -0.89
C ASP A 147 -6.24 -4.22 -2.25
N GLN A 148 -6.51 -5.40 -2.82
CA GLN A 148 -7.27 -5.53 -4.06
C GLN A 148 -8.70 -5.00 -3.92
N LYS A 149 -9.38 -5.28 -2.80
CA LYS A 149 -10.72 -4.72 -2.50
C LYS A 149 -10.64 -3.19 -2.40
N LEU A 150 -9.64 -2.64 -1.72
CA LEU A 150 -9.42 -1.19 -1.61
C LEU A 150 -9.16 -0.54 -2.97
N THR A 151 -8.31 -1.15 -3.80
CA THR A 151 -8.06 -0.70 -5.17
C THR A 151 -9.34 -0.69 -5.99
N ALA A 152 -10.15 -1.75 -5.90
CA ALA A 152 -11.43 -1.83 -6.62
C ALA A 152 -12.41 -0.75 -6.17
N LEU A 153 -12.43 -0.38 -4.87
CA LEU A 153 -13.26 0.71 -4.36
C LEU A 153 -12.76 2.08 -4.84
N ALA A 154 -11.45 2.29 -4.84
CA ALA A 154 -10.82 3.52 -5.31
C ALA A 154 -11.13 3.76 -6.80
N GLU A 155 -10.89 2.77 -7.65
CA GLU A 155 -11.13 2.83 -9.10
C GLU A 155 -12.60 2.66 -9.48
N GLY A 156 -13.42 2.12 -8.57
CA GLY A 156 -14.84 1.81 -8.79
C GLY A 156 -15.80 2.98 -8.61
N GLY A 157 -15.30 4.17 -8.23
CA GLY A 157 -16.10 5.38 -8.16
C GLY A 157 -15.58 6.39 -7.15
N ILE A 158 -15.03 5.95 -6.02
CA ILE A 158 -14.68 6.85 -4.91
C ILE A 158 -13.66 7.92 -5.33
N ASN A 159 -12.63 7.55 -6.12
CA ASN A 159 -11.69 8.55 -6.62
C ASN A 159 -12.32 9.53 -7.63
N GLN A 160 -13.27 9.06 -8.43
CA GLN A 160 -13.95 9.91 -9.41
C GLN A 160 -14.89 10.90 -8.70
N ASP A 161 -15.64 10.43 -7.70
CA ASP A 161 -16.51 11.25 -6.87
C ASP A 161 -15.71 12.37 -6.17
N ALA A 162 -14.54 12.04 -5.62
CA ALA A 162 -13.63 13.01 -5.02
C ALA A 162 -13.09 14.03 -6.06
N ALA A 163 -12.74 13.58 -7.26
CA ALA A 163 -12.25 14.45 -8.32
C ALA A 163 -13.33 15.43 -8.83
N ASP A 164 -14.57 14.95 -8.97
CA ASP A 164 -15.70 15.75 -9.43
C ASP A 164 -16.14 16.77 -8.35
N ALA A 165 -16.01 16.45 -7.07
CA ALA A 165 -16.27 17.40 -5.97
C ALA A 165 -15.32 18.61 -5.98
N ALA A 166 -14.07 18.43 -6.45
CA ALA A 166 -13.08 19.50 -6.54
C ALA A 166 -13.34 20.47 -7.73
N HIS A 167 -14.10 20.00 -8.73
CA HIS A 167 -14.49 20.77 -9.89
C HIS A 167 -16.02 20.68 -10.06
N PRO A 168 -16.80 21.44 -9.26
CA PRO A 168 -18.21 21.61 -9.56
C PRO A 168 -18.27 22.06 -11.02
N GLN A 169 -18.96 21.29 -11.86
CA GLN A 169 -19.18 21.69 -13.24
C GLN A 169 -19.77 23.10 -13.16
N ASP A 170 -19.00 24.10 -13.60
CA ASP A 170 -19.59 25.36 -14.04
C ASP A 170 -20.54 24.92 -15.15
N GLU A 171 -21.82 24.82 -14.82
CA GLU A 171 -22.87 24.52 -15.79
C GLU A 171 -22.64 25.46 -16.96
N ASP A 172 -22.27 24.88 -18.11
CA ASP A 172 -22.04 25.62 -19.34
C ASP A 172 -23.21 26.58 -19.54
N ASP A 173 -22.89 27.88 -19.55
CA ASP A 173 -23.80 28.95 -19.95
C ASP A 173 -24.54 28.51 -21.22
N GLU A 174 -25.86 28.34 -21.10
CA GLU A 174 -26.78 28.31 -22.22
C GLU A 174 -26.68 29.64 -22.98
N ASP A 175 -25.71 29.78 -23.89
CA ASP A 175 -25.78 30.76 -24.97
C ASP A 175 -24.77 30.43 -26.08
N ASP A 176 -25.19 29.71 -27.13
CA ASP A 176 -24.80 30.16 -28.46
C ASP A 176 -25.88 29.82 -29.51
N ALA A 177 -26.55 30.88 -29.93
CA ALA A 177 -27.37 30.97 -31.13
C ALA A 177 -26.55 30.53 -32.38
N PRO A 178 -27.21 30.19 -33.51
CA PRO A 178 -26.49 29.68 -34.68
C PRO A 178 -25.59 30.77 -35.31
N VAL A 179 -24.28 30.61 -35.17
CA VAL A 179 -23.28 31.45 -35.85
C VAL A 179 -23.33 31.22 -37.37
N ALA A 180 -23.58 32.30 -38.11
CA ALA A 180 -23.59 32.32 -39.58
C ALA A 180 -22.19 32.00 -40.17
N PRO A 181 -22.10 31.45 -41.40
CA PRO A 181 -20.84 30.95 -41.93
C PRO A 181 -19.90 32.09 -42.38
N PRO A 182 -18.56 31.94 -42.24
CA PRO A 182 -17.63 32.97 -42.65
C PRO A 182 -17.40 32.95 -44.17
N ARG A 183 -17.31 34.14 -44.76
CA ARG A 183 -16.91 34.36 -46.16
C ARG A 183 -15.45 34.00 -46.38
N ALA A 184 -15.19 33.35 -47.52
CA ALA A 184 -13.87 32.97 -48.00
C ALA A 184 -12.98 34.18 -48.33
N SER A 185 -11.70 34.10 -47.95
CA SER A 185 -10.61 34.77 -48.67
C SER A 185 -9.34 33.91 -48.63
N ALA A 186 -8.60 33.97 -49.73
CA ALA A 186 -7.63 32.98 -50.15
C ALA A 186 -6.21 33.21 -49.59
N GLY A 187 -5.50 32.10 -49.38
CA GLY A 187 -4.06 31.98 -49.67
C GLY A 187 -3.09 32.21 -48.52
N ARG A 188 -2.39 31.16 -48.10
CA ARG A 188 -1.00 30.86 -48.54
C ARG A 188 -0.45 29.66 -47.75
N ALA A 189 0.10 28.70 -48.48
CA ALA A 189 0.71 27.48 -47.93
C ALA A 189 1.97 27.79 -47.10
N ALA A 190 2.09 27.16 -45.93
CA ALA A 190 3.32 27.09 -45.15
C ALA A 190 3.61 25.62 -44.78
N LYS A 191 4.90 25.30 -44.83
CA LYS A 191 5.53 23.99 -45.02
C LYS A 191 5.68 23.24 -43.69
N ALA A 192 5.46 21.93 -43.70
CA ALA A 192 5.61 21.05 -42.52
C ALA A 192 7.06 20.99 -41.99
N PRO A 193 7.29 20.92 -40.67
CA PRO A 193 8.60 20.62 -40.10
C PRO A 193 8.91 19.11 -40.11
N ALA A 194 10.19 18.79 -40.23
CA ALA A 194 10.76 17.45 -40.34
C ALA A 194 10.70 16.65 -39.01
N PRO A 195 10.77 15.30 -39.04
CA PRO A 195 10.65 14.47 -37.84
C PRO A 195 11.92 14.49 -36.96
N VAL A 196 11.70 14.36 -35.66
CA VAL A 196 12.71 14.31 -34.60
C VAL A 196 13.40 12.93 -34.58
N PRO A 197 14.74 12.84 -34.45
CA PRO A 197 15.44 11.56 -34.38
C PRO A 197 15.29 10.88 -33.00
N SER A 198 15.04 9.57 -33.03
CA SER A 198 14.96 8.66 -31.87
C SER A 198 16.28 8.60 -31.10
N ARG A 199 16.23 8.73 -29.75
CA ARG A 199 17.40 8.58 -28.86
C ARG A 199 17.73 7.10 -28.67
N ALA A 200 18.99 6.78 -28.95
CA ALA A 200 19.59 5.47 -28.80
C ALA A 200 19.65 4.98 -27.34
N ALA A 201 19.64 3.66 -27.21
CA ALA A 201 19.64 2.87 -25.97
C ALA A 201 20.81 3.18 -25.01
N PHE A 202 20.49 3.23 -23.73
CA PHE A 202 21.41 3.30 -22.59
C PHE A 202 22.14 1.95 -22.42
N LYS A 203 23.47 1.94 -22.42
CA LYS A 203 24.30 0.78 -22.02
C LYS A 203 24.96 1.04 -20.67
N PRO A 204 24.87 0.13 -19.69
CA PRO A 204 25.53 0.31 -18.40
C PRO A 204 27.01 -0.06 -18.49
N THR A 205 27.88 0.81 -17.97
CA THR A 205 29.31 0.52 -17.80
C THR A 205 29.56 -0.21 -16.48
N ALA A 206 30.09 -1.42 -16.55
CA ALA A 206 30.55 -2.20 -15.40
C ALA A 206 31.77 -1.54 -14.73
N LYS A 207 31.69 -1.26 -13.43
CA LYS A 207 32.86 -0.90 -12.61
C LYS A 207 33.61 -2.17 -12.21
N LYS A 208 34.89 -2.21 -12.58
CA LYS A 208 35.86 -3.25 -12.18
C LYS A 208 36.02 -3.29 -10.65
N THR A 209 35.87 -4.49 -10.10
CA THR A 209 36.36 -4.89 -8.78
C THR A 209 37.90 -4.82 -8.75
N SER A 210 38.49 -4.04 -7.85
CA SER A 210 39.91 -4.21 -7.47
C SER A 210 39.99 -5.04 -6.20
N ARG A 211 40.54 -6.24 -6.37
CA ARG A 211 40.94 -7.16 -5.32
C ARG A 211 42.37 -6.78 -4.96
N ALA A 212 42.61 -6.26 -3.76
CA ALA A 212 43.95 -6.15 -3.18
C ALA A 212 44.03 -7.08 -1.99
N GLY A 213 44.65 -8.24 -2.20
CA GLY A 213 45.13 -9.09 -1.13
C GLY A 213 46.57 -8.76 -0.80
N ALA A 214 46.93 -9.11 0.44
CA ALA A 214 48.22 -9.65 0.90
C ALA A 214 49.05 -8.78 1.88
N ARG A 215 49.05 -9.29 3.13
CA ARG A 215 50.20 -9.66 3.98
C ARG A 215 51.04 -8.55 4.62
N GLY A 216 51.22 -8.66 5.95
CA GLY A 216 52.51 -8.36 6.58
C GLY A 216 52.49 -8.07 8.07
N ARG A 217 52.80 -9.11 8.87
CA ARG A 217 53.27 -9.13 10.28
C ARG A 217 52.25 -8.96 11.40
#